data_AF-A0A060BPX9-F1
#
_entry.id   AF-A0A060BPX9-F1
#
_cell.length_a   1.000
_cell.length_b   1.000
_cell.length_c   1.000
_cell.angle_alpha   90.00
_cell.angle_beta   90.00
_cell.angle_gamma   90.00
#
_symmetry.space_group_name_H-M   'P 1'
#
loop_
_entity.id
_entity.type
_entity.pdbx_description
1 polymer ?
#
loop_
_entity_poly.entity_id
_entity_poly.type
_entity_poly.pdbx_seq_one_letter_code
_entity_poly.pdbx_strand_id
1 'polypeptide(L)'
;DSWTLSGIWVRIMQFGEITAYWIFSQALRWTQENIAAFGGDPDCITIMGQSAGAKIAAVLTVMKEARGLFRRAVLCSGAAQCIRSRDTAETVTDRFIARRRTD
;
A
#
# COMPACT_ATOMS: atom_id res chain seq x y z
N ASP A 1 20.27 -0.19 -30.07
CA ASP A 1 20.82 -0.73 -28.82
C ASP A 1 19.77 -0.82 -27.72
N SER A 2 19.28 -2.05 -27.58
CA SER A 2 18.66 -2.70 -26.41
C SER A 2 17.70 -1.93 -25.48
N TRP A 3 16.65 -1.32 -26.02
CA TRP A 3 15.33 -1.33 -25.35
C TRP A 3 14.61 -2.64 -25.66
N THR A 4 15.15 -3.76 -25.18
CA THR A 4 14.44 -5.04 -25.33
C THR A 4 13.22 -5.01 -24.42
N LEU A 5 12.04 -5.09 -25.04
CA LEU A 5 10.73 -5.09 -24.41
C LEU A 5 10.63 -6.08 -23.23
N SER A 6 11.46 -7.12 -23.19
CA SER A 6 11.57 -8.06 -22.07
C SER A 6 11.85 -7.42 -20.71
N GLY A 7 12.61 -6.31 -20.63
CA GLY A 7 12.93 -5.65 -19.35
C GLY A 7 11.83 -4.73 -18.82
N ILE A 8 11.08 -4.08 -19.73
CA ILE A 8 9.96 -3.19 -19.38
C ILE A 8 8.79 -4.01 -18.83
N TRP A 9 8.46 -5.15 -19.44
CA TRP A 9 7.35 -5.99 -18.98
C TRP A 9 7.65 -6.67 -17.63
N VAL A 10 8.87 -7.12 -17.38
CA VAL A 10 9.27 -7.69 -16.07
C VAL A 10 9.24 -6.62 -14.97
N ARG A 11 9.61 -5.37 -15.26
CA ARG A 11 9.40 -4.26 -14.33
C ARG A 11 7.91 -4.03 -14.12
N ILE A 12 7.13 -3.78 -15.17
CA ILE A 12 5.69 -3.45 -15.11
C ILE A 12 4.86 -4.57 -14.44
N MET A 13 5.26 -5.85 -14.52
CA MET A 13 4.53 -6.94 -13.87
C MET A 13 4.69 -7.02 -12.34
N GLN A 14 5.59 -6.26 -11.72
CA GLN A 14 5.71 -6.18 -10.25
C GLN A 14 4.86 -5.03 -9.63
N PHE A 15 3.98 -4.38 -10.40
CA PHE A 15 3.33 -3.11 -10.05
C PHE A 15 1.96 -3.20 -9.36
N GLY A 16 1.33 -4.38 -9.23
CA GLY A 16 -0.06 -4.47 -8.79
C GLY A 16 -0.34 -3.93 -7.37
N GLU A 17 0.50 -4.28 -6.40
CA GLU A 17 0.28 -3.91 -4.99
C GLU A 17 1.08 -2.68 -4.56
N ILE A 18 2.30 -2.50 -5.06
CA ILE A 18 3.21 -1.43 -4.63
C ILE A 18 2.75 -0.05 -5.12
N THR A 19 2.12 0.02 -6.30
CA THR A 19 1.69 1.29 -6.91
C THR A 19 0.62 1.98 -6.07
N ALA A 20 -0.33 1.22 -5.54
CA ALA A 20 -1.40 1.78 -4.71
C ALA A 20 -0.83 2.45 -3.46
N TYR A 21 0.08 1.79 -2.75
CA TYR A 21 0.71 2.35 -1.55
C TYR A 21 1.61 3.54 -1.86
N TRP A 22 2.29 3.53 -3.01
CA TRP A 22 3.11 4.66 -3.44
C TRP A 22 2.28 5.93 -3.65
N ILE A 23 1.10 5.83 -4.30
CA ILE A 23 0.21 6.97 -4.49
C ILE A 23 -0.20 7.59 -3.15
N PHE A 24 -0.55 6.76 -2.15
CA PHE A 24 -0.89 7.27 -0.82
C PHE A 24 0.30 7.92 -0.11
N SER A 25 1.50 7.37 -0.27
CA SER A 25 2.72 8.01 0.27
C SER A 25 2.99 9.38 -0.36
N GLN A 26 2.75 9.54 -1.67
CA GLN A 26 2.89 10.84 -2.33
C GLN A 26 1.80 11.82 -1.91
N ALA A 27 0.56 11.35 -1.74
CA ALA A 27 -0.52 12.17 -1.23
C ALA A 27 -0.19 12.70 0.17
N LEU A 28 0.32 11.86 1.06
CA LEU A 28 0.75 12.28 2.40
C LEU A 28 1.90 13.29 2.37
N ARG A 29 2.85 13.11 1.46
CA ARG A 29 3.95 14.07 1.26
C ARG A 29 3.41 15.43 0.83
N TRP A 30 2.52 15.44 -0.16
CA TRP A 30 1.87 16.67 -0.59
C TRP A 30 1.07 17.30 0.56
N THR A 31 0.32 16.53 1.33
CA THR A 31 -0.39 17.05 2.50
C THR A 31 0.58 17.67 3.51
N GLN A 32 1.66 16.99 3.89
CA GLN A 32 2.66 17.53 4.81
C GLN A 32 3.27 18.84 4.30
N GLU A 33 3.57 18.94 3.01
CA GLU A 33 4.17 20.14 2.42
C GLU A 33 3.19 21.31 2.31
N ASN A 34 1.88 21.05 2.19
CA ASN A 34 0.90 22.07 1.82
C ASN A 34 -0.11 22.41 2.92
N ILE A 35 -0.34 21.55 3.92
CA ILE A 35 -1.45 21.71 4.87
C ILE A 35 -1.35 22.99 5.71
N ALA A 36 -0.15 23.52 5.92
CA ALA A 36 0.07 24.80 6.59
C ALA A 36 -0.63 25.98 5.89
N ALA A 37 -0.70 25.96 4.55
CA ALA A 37 -1.41 26.98 3.77
C ALA A 37 -2.94 26.94 3.98
N PHE A 38 -3.45 25.81 4.48
CA PHE A 38 -4.87 25.62 4.82
C PHE A 38 -5.14 25.76 6.33
N GLY A 39 -4.15 26.21 7.11
CA GLY A 39 -4.27 26.39 8.56
C GLY A 39 -4.12 25.11 9.39
N GLY A 40 -3.66 24.01 8.80
CA GLY A 40 -3.33 22.79 9.53
C GLY A 40 -1.87 22.75 9.99
N ASP A 41 -1.56 21.82 10.88
CA ASP A 41 -0.22 21.58 11.40
C ASP A 41 0.43 20.36 10.70
N PRO A 42 1.50 20.55 9.90
CA PRO A 42 2.18 19.45 9.21
C PRO A 42 2.82 18.43 10.16
N ASP A 43 3.10 18.79 11.41
CA ASP A 43 3.67 17.89 12.42
C ASP A 43 2.59 17.10 13.19
N CYS A 44 1.30 17.42 12.98
CA CYS A 44 0.17 16.82 13.69
C CYS A 44 -0.80 16.04 12.78
N ILE A 45 -0.32 15.54 11.64
CA ILE A 45 -1.14 14.77 10.70
C ILE A 45 -1.57 13.42 11.29
N THR A 46 -2.86 13.10 11.17
CA THR A 46 -3.44 11.79 11.53
C THR A 46 -4.06 11.15 10.30
N ILE A 47 -3.66 9.92 9.98
CA ILE A 47 -4.28 9.15 8.90
C ILE A 47 -5.38 8.25 9.45
N MET A 48 -6.49 8.13 8.73
CA MET A 48 -7.59 7.25 9.10
C MET A 48 -7.99 6.42 7.87
N GLY A 49 -8.23 5.13 8.09
CA GLY A 49 -8.68 4.22 7.03
C GLY A 49 -9.76 3.26 7.50
N GLN A 50 -10.69 2.93 6.61
CA GLN A 50 -11.76 1.95 6.85
C GLN A 50 -11.63 0.77 5.88
N SER A 51 -11.86 -0.46 6.36
CA SER A 51 -11.81 -1.69 5.54
C SER A 51 -10.49 -1.81 4.78
N ALA A 52 -10.50 -1.78 3.44
CA ALA A 52 -9.30 -1.75 2.61
C ALA A 52 -8.41 -0.53 2.91
N GLY A 53 -9.00 0.63 3.20
CA GLY A 53 -8.28 1.83 3.63
C GLY A 53 -7.55 1.63 4.96
N ALA A 54 -8.11 0.82 5.88
CA ALA A 54 -7.42 0.49 7.13
C ALA A 54 -6.20 -0.40 6.88
N LYS A 55 -6.24 -1.28 5.88
CA LYS A 55 -5.07 -2.08 5.45
C LYS A 55 -3.99 -1.18 4.87
N ILE A 56 -4.37 -0.25 4.01
CA ILE A 56 -3.46 0.75 3.42
C ILE A 56 -2.81 1.59 4.51
N ALA A 57 -3.61 2.15 5.43
CA ALA A 57 -3.10 2.91 6.57
C ALA A 57 -2.14 2.08 7.43
N ALA A 58 -2.42 0.78 7.63
CA ALA A 58 -1.51 -0.13 8.34
C ALA A 58 -0.19 -0.39 7.59
N VAL A 59 -0.20 -0.46 6.26
CA VAL A 59 1.05 -0.59 5.47
C VAL A 59 1.88 0.69 5.55
N LEU A 60 1.24 1.86 5.50
CA LEU A 60 1.93 3.15 5.56
C LEU A 60 2.68 3.36 6.88
N THR A 61 2.30 2.71 7.99
CA THR A 61 3.04 2.81 9.27
C THR A 61 4.39 2.09 9.25
N VAL A 62 4.60 1.15 8.33
CA VAL A 62 5.84 0.37 8.21
C VAL A 62 6.65 0.68 6.95
N MET A 63 6.06 1.38 5.98
CA MET A 63 6.76 1.84 4.79
C MET A 63 7.84 2.88 5.12
N LYS A 64 9.01 2.72 4.51
CA LYS A 64 10.13 3.68 4.69
C LYS A 64 9.80 5.03 4.09
N GLU A 65 9.10 5.04 2.96
CA GLU A 65 8.75 6.20 2.16
C GLU A 65 7.73 7.10 2.85
N ALA A 66 6.92 6.53 3.76
CA ALA A 66 5.90 7.23 4.54
C ALA A 66 6.38 7.64 5.94
N ARG A 67 7.63 7.30 6.30
CA ARG A 67 8.18 7.58 7.64
C ARG A 67 8.24 9.09 7.88
N GLY A 68 7.63 9.53 8.97
CA GLY A 68 7.61 10.94 9.38
C GLY A 68 6.59 11.80 8.64
N LEU A 69 5.77 11.24 7.74
CA LEU A 69 4.72 12.00 7.04
C LEU A 69 3.43 12.16 7.86
N PHE A 70 3.29 11.40 8.95
CA PHE A 70 2.14 11.48 9.86
C PHE A 70 2.53 11.04 11.27
N ARG A 71 1.73 11.47 12.25
CA ARG A 71 1.97 11.26 13.69
C ARG A 71 1.14 10.14 14.29
N ARG A 72 -0.07 9.91 13.78
CA ARG A 72 -1.05 8.95 14.32
C ARG A 72 -1.80 8.25 13.19
N ALA A 73 -2.29 7.04 13.47
CA ALA A 73 -3.12 6.27 12.55
C ALA A 73 -4.34 5.69 13.27
N VAL A 74 -5.51 5.73 12.61
CA VAL A 74 -6.77 5.11 13.08
C VAL A 74 -7.22 4.06 12.06
N LEU A 75 -7.34 2.82 12.51
CA LEU A 75 -7.61 1.65 11.66
C LEU A 75 -9.00 1.08 11.98
N CYS A 76 -9.95 1.25 11.06
CA CYS A 76 -11.36 0.88 11.28
C CYS A 76 -11.74 -0.36 10.47
N SER A 77 -12.19 -1.43 11.14
CA SER A 77 -12.66 -2.66 10.49
C SER A 77 -11.66 -3.26 9.49
N GLY A 78 -10.38 -3.21 9.86
CA GLY A 78 -9.22 -3.69 9.11
C GLY A 78 -7.95 -3.20 9.79
N ALA A 79 -6.82 -3.89 9.63
CA ALA A 79 -5.49 -3.49 10.15
C ALA A 79 -4.42 -4.49 9.64
N ALA A 80 -3.25 -4.54 10.27
CA ALA A 80 -2.13 -5.39 9.83
C ALA A 80 -2.46 -6.89 9.76
N GLN A 81 -3.42 -7.39 10.54
CA GLN A 81 -3.83 -8.80 10.56
C GLN A 81 -4.38 -9.34 9.23
N CYS A 82 -4.78 -8.44 8.31
CA CYS A 82 -5.22 -8.83 6.98
C CYS A 82 -4.14 -8.69 5.89
N ILE A 83 -2.90 -8.38 6.28
CA ILE A 83 -1.72 -8.48 5.41
C ILE A 83 -1.15 -9.89 5.57
N ARG A 84 -0.92 -10.59 4.47
CA ARG A 84 -0.44 -11.98 4.47
C ARG A 84 0.99 -12.06 3.93
N SER A 85 1.74 -13.07 4.37
CA SER A 85 3.01 -13.38 3.72
C SER A 85 2.78 -13.83 2.28
N ARG A 86 3.79 -13.67 1.44
CA ARG A 86 3.80 -14.17 0.06
C ARG A 86 3.48 -15.67 0.02
N ASP A 87 4.14 -16.45 0.87
CA ASP A 87 3.94 -17.90 0.99
C ASP A 87 2.48 -18.29 1.29
N THR A 88 1.82 -17.57 2.22
CA THR A 88 0.39 -17.78 2.49
C THR A 88 -0.48 -17.41 1.30
N ALA A 89 -0.17 -16.32 0.60
CA ALA A 89 -0.92 -15.89 -0.58
C ALA A 89 -0.77 -16.90 -1.75
N GLU A 90 0.44 -17.43 -1.96
CA GLU A 90 0.73 -18.47 -2.94
C GLU A 90 -0.02 -19.76 -2.62
N THR A 91 0.03 -20.22 -1.36
CA THR A 91 -0.72 -21.39 -0.89
C THR A 91 -2.23 -21.25 -1.12
N VAL A 92 -2.81 -20.07 -0.85
CA VAL A 92 -4.24 -19.82 -1.09
C VAL A 92 -4.56 -19.83 -2.58
N THR A 93 -3.68 -19.28 -3.41
CA THR A 93 -3.82 -19.25 -4.87
C THR A 93 -3.81 -20.68 -5.43
N ASP A 94 -2.86 -21.50 -5.03
CA ASP A 94 -2.75 -22.90 -5.48
C ASP A 94 -3.99 -23.71 -5.14
N ARG A 95 -4.51 -23.55 -3.90
CA ARG A 95 -5.75 -24.20 -3.47
C ARG A 95 -6.97 -23.77 -4.28
N PHE A 96 -7.07 -22.48 -4.62
CA PHE A 96 -8.17 -21.95 -5.41
C PHE A 96 -8.14 -22.49 -6.85
N ILE A 97 -6.96 -22.53 -7.48
CA ILE A 97 -6.78 -23.06 -8.84
C ILE A 97 -7.01 -24.57 -8.88
N ALA A 98 -6.54 -25.33 -7.88
CA ALA A 98 -6.75 -26.77 -7.82
C ALA A 98 -8.24 -27.15 -7.76
N ARG A 99 -9.06 -26.44 -6.98
CA ARG A 99 -10.52 -26.66 -6.92
C ARG A 99 -11.21 -26.46 -8.27
N ARG A 100 -10.77 -25.48 -9.07
CA ARG A 100 -11.35 -25.23 -10.39
C ARG A 100 -10.99 -26.26 -11.46
N ARG A 101 -10.03 -27.14 -11.20
CA ARG A 101 -9.69 -28.24 -12.12
C ARG A 101 -10.46 -29.52 -11.84
N THR A 102 -11.13 -29.59 -10.68
CA THR A 102 -11.92 -30.75 -10.24
C THR A 102 -13.43 -30.59 -10.44
N ASP A 103 -13.88 -29.39 -10.80
CA ASP A 103 -15.24 -29.06 -11.27
C ASP A 103 -15.27 -29.00 -12.80
#